data_AF-A0A355DUM2-F1
#
_entry.id   AF-A0A355DUM2-F1
#
_cell.length_a   1.000
_cell.length_b   1.000
_cell.length_c   1.000
_cell.angle_alpha   90.00
_cell.angle_beta   90.00
_cell.angle_gamma   90.00
#
_symmetry.space_group_name_H-M   'P 1'
#
loop_
_entity.id
_entity.type
_entity.pdbx_description
1 polymer ?
#
loop_
_entity_poly.entity_id
_entity_poly.type
_entity_poly.pdbx_seq_one_letter_code
_entity_poly.pdbx_strand_id
1 'polypeptide(L)'
;MNKEKSNRKRGVLLTSRGWEKLLKAIDQAQAQENHGVRYTFEELSDRTGLTPRTVSRVLDGKQRVDKPTLEQVFRAFRYRQGYSVFK
;
A
#
# COMPACT_ATOMS: atom_id res chain seq x y z
N MET A 1 8.91 -28.19 -2.83
CA MET A 1 7.98 -27.05 -2.61
C MET A 1 8.04 -26.12 -3.80
N ASN A 2 7.01 -26.13 -4.65
CA ASN A 2 6.96 -25.32 -5.87
C ASN A 2 6.63 -23.87 -5.52
N LYS A 3 7.62 -22.97 -5.60
CA LYS A 3 7.38 -21.52 -5.58
C LYS A 3 6.55 -21.18 -6.81
N GLU A 4 5.29 -20.91 -6.58
CA GLU A 4 4.30 -20.61 -7.61
C GLU A 4 4.84 -19.52 -8.54
N LYS A 5 4.85 -19.85 -9.83
CA LYS A 5 5.23 -18.96 -10.92
C LYS A 5 4.22 -17.82 -10.96
N SER A 6 4.51 -16.75 -10.22
CA SER A 6 3.76 -15.51 -10.30
C SER A 6 3.96 -14.94 -11.70
N ASN A 7 2.96 -15.15 -12.54
CA ASN A 7 2.81 -14.55 -13.84
C ASN A 7 2.61 -13.04 -13.62
N ARG A 8 3.70 -12.29 -13.34
CA ARG A 8 3.69 -10.87 -12.96
C ARG A 8 3.27 -10.02 -14.16
N LYS A 9 1.97 -10.02 -14.46
CA LYS A 9 1.37 -9.11 -15.42
C LYS A 9 1.50 -7.69 -14.87
N ARG A 10 2.43 -6.93 -15.46
CA ARG A 10 2.55 -5.46 -15.50
C ARG A 10 2.39 -4.75 -14.15
N GLY A 11 3.50 -4.24 -13.61
CA GLY A 11 3.48 -3.32 -12.47
C GLY A 11 2.43 -2.24 -12.66
N VAL A 12 1.49 -2.18 -11.71
CA VAL A 12 0.35 -1.27 -11.76
C VAL A 12 0.85 0.09 -11.30
N LEU A 13 0.64 1.09 -12.15
CA LEU A 13 0.89 2.46 -11.72
C LEU A 13 -0.30 2.86 -10.85
N LEU A 14 -0.02 3.25 -9.62
CA LEU A 14 -1.06 3.83 -8.78
C LEU A 14 -1.53 5.12 -9.48
N THR A 15 -2.81 5.19 -9.82
CA THR A 15 -3.37 6.45 -10.31
C THR A 15 -3.27 7.49 -9.19
N SER A 16 -3.13 8.77 -9.51
CA SER A 16 -3.07 9.85 -8.51
C SER A 16 -4.21 9.75 -7.49
N ARG A 17 -5.40 9.32 -7.94
CA ARG A 17 -6.56 9.08 -7.07
C ARG A 17 -6.38 7.88 -6.12
N GLY A 18 -5.78 6.79 -6.60
CA GLY A 18 -5.42 5.66 -5.74
C GLY A 18 -4.35 6.02 -4.73
N TRP A 19 -3.46 6.93 -5.11
CA TRP A 19 -2.43 7.46 -4.25
C TRP A 19 -2.97 8.30 -3.10
N GLU A 20 -3.80 9.28 -3.42
CA GLU A 20 -4.44 10.12 -2.41
C GLU A 20 -5.29 9.30 -1.43
N LYS A 21 -5.96 8.25 -1.93
CA LYS A 21 -6.70 7.31 -1.07
C LYS A 21 -5.79 6.58 -0.09
N LEU A 22 -4.61 6.15 -0.54
CA LEU A 22 -3.65 5.48 0.34
C LEU A 22 -3.13 6.44 1.41
N LEU A 23 -2.72 7.65 1.01
CA LEU A 23 -2.25 8.67 1.96
C LEU A 23 -3.33 8.99 3.00
N LYS A 24 -4.59 9.14 2.58
CA LYS A 24 -5.73 9.31 3.51
C LYS A 24 -5.90 8.14 4.46
N ALA A 25 -5.78 6.90 3.98
CA ALA A 25 -5.92 5.73 4.83
C ALA A 25 -4.80 5.66 5.89
N ILE A 26 -3.58 6.04 5.51
CA ILE A 26 -2.45 6.16 6.43
C ILE A 26 -2.70 7.27 7.45
N ASP A 27 -3.11 8.46 7.00
CA ASP A 27 -3.42 9.61 7.87
C ASP A 27 -4.55 9.30 8.86
N GLN A 28 -5.64 8.69 8.40
CA GLN A 28 -6.72 8.25 9.29
C GLN A 28 -6.22 7.25 10.33
N ALA A 29 -5.38 6.30 9.93
CA ALA A 29 -4.83 5.35 10.86
C ALA A 29 -3.82 5.99 11.83
N GLN A 30 -3.05 7.00 11.40
CA GLN A 30 -2.19 7.78 12.28
C GLN A 30 -3.02 8.50 13.34
N ALA A 31 -4.10 9.16 12.94
CA ALA A 31 -5.00 9.86 13.85
C ALA A 31 -5.72 8.91 14.82
N GLN A 32 -6.13 7.73 14.34
CA GLN A 32 -7.00 6.82 15.09
C GLN A 32 -6.24 5.81 15.95
N GLU A 33 -5.09 5.32 15.48
CA GLU A 33 -4.30 4.28 16.16
C GLU A 33 -2.96 4.78 16.69
N ASN A 34 -2.35 5.78 16.05
CA ASN A 34 -1.04 6.31 16.47
C ASN A 34 -1.13 7.64 17.22
N HIS A 35 -2.29 8.00 17.76
CA HIS A 35 -2.52 9.28 18.48
C HIS A 35 -2.11 10.53 17.68
N GLY A 36 -2.18 10.47 16.34
CA GLY A 36 -1.75 11.55 15.44
C GLY A 36 -0.24 11.56 15.15
N VAL A 37 0.52 10.56 15.63
CA VAL A 37 1.94 10.42 15.32
C VAL A 37 2.11 9.84 13.92
N ARG A 38 3.05 10.40 13.15
CA ARG A 38 3.37 9.91 11.81
C ARG A 38 4.01 8.53 11.89
N TYR A 39 3.37 7.56 11.23
CA TYR A 39 3.97 6.23 11.04
C TYR A 39 5.33 6.33 10.34
N THR A 40 6.29 5.61 10.89
CA THR A 40 7.58 5.39 10.23
C THR A 40 7.46 4.33 9.14
N PHE A 41 8.45 4.25 8.23
CA PHE A 41 8.47 3.17 7.23
C PHE A 41 8.54 1.77 7.87
N GLU A 42 9.10 1.66 9.08
CA GLU A 42 9.18 0.40 9.83
C GLU A 42 7.81 -0.01 10.37
N GLU A 43 7.04 0.91 10.94
CA GLU A 43 5.68 0.61 11.42
C GLU A 43 4.73 0.28 10.26
N LEU A 44 4.82 1.03 9.17
CA LEU A 44 4.06 0.72 7.96
C LEU A 44 4.46 -0.65 7.40
N SER A 45 5.75 -0.99 7.47
CA SER A 45 6.27 -2.29 7.05
C SER A 45 5.69 -3.41 7.90
N ASP A 46 5.74 -3.26 9.22
CA ASP A 46 5.21 -4.23 10.18
C ASP A 46 3.71 -4.45 9.99
N ARG A 47 2.95 -3.36 9.86
CA ARG A 47 1.50 -3.41 9.65
C ARG A 47 1.09 -4.00 8.32
N THR A 48 1.79 -3.67 7.24
CA THR A 48 1.45 -4.16 5.89
C THR A 48 2.08 -5.52 5.59
N GLY A 49 3.07 -5.97 6.36
CA GLY A 49 3.89 -7.14 6.06
C GLY A 49 4.77 -6.96 4.82
N LEU A 50 5.09 -5.71 4.45
CA LEU A 50 5.93 -5.36 3.31
C LEU A 50 7.23 -4.75 3.78
N THR A 51 8.34 -4.97 3.07
CA THR A 51 9.61 -4.32 3.46
C THR A 51 9.52 -2.78 3.44
N PRO A 52 10.26 -2.07 4.31
CA PRO A 52 10.27 -0.60 4.34
C PRO A 52 10.63 0.02 2.98
N ARG A 53 11.49 -0.67 2.22
CA ARG A 53 11.89 -0.30 0.86
C ARG A 53 10.73 -0.40 -0.14
N THR A 54 9.83 -1.35 0.03
CA THR A 54 8.60 -1.46 -0.78
C THR A 54 7.58 -0.42 -0.36
N VAL A 55 7.38 -0.23 0.95
CA VAL A 55 6.52 0.83 1.47
C VAL A 55 6.96 2.19 0.97
N SER A 56 8.26 2.52 1.02
CA SER A 56 8.80 3.77 0.48
C SER A 56 8.53 3.94 -1.02
N ARG A 57 8.64 2.86 -1.82
CA ARG A 57 8.29 2.90 -3.26
C ARG A 57 6.81 3.09 -3.51
N VAL A 58 5.98 2.43 -2.70
CA VAL A 58 4.54 2.68 -2.70
C VAL A 58 4.32 4.16 -2.37
N LEU A 59 4.87 4.66 -1.25
CA LEU A 59 4.83 6.02 -0.66
C LEU A 59 5.57 7.15 -1.40
N ASP A 60 6.34 6.83 -2.43
CA ASP A 60 6.79 7.82 -3.42
C ASP A 60 5.80 7.96 -4.59
N GLY A 61 5.03 6.91 -4.93
CA GLY A 61 3.98 6.95 -5.95
C GLY A 61 4.49 7.12 -7.38
N LYS A 62 5.80 7.34 -7.58
CA LYS A 62 6.43 7.47 -8.90
C LYS A 62 6.85 6.11 -9.48
N GLN A 63 6.92 5.06 -8.66
CA GLN A 63 7.37 3.75 -9.08
C GLN A 63 6.20 2.78 -9.26
N ARG A 64 6.23 2.01 -10.36
CA ARG A 64 5.26 0.94 -10.60
C ARG A 64 5.42 -0.12 -9.52
N VAL A 65 4.35 -0.40 -8.79
CA VAL A 65 4.32 -1.41 -7.73
C VAL A 65 3.41 -2.55 -8.15
N ASP A 66 3.68 -3.76 -7.65
CA ASP A 66 2.85 -4.92 -7.98
C ASP A 66 1.42 -4.73 -7.44
N LYS A 67 0.43 -5.12 -8.25
CA LYS A 67 -0.98 -5.16 -7.82
C LYS A 67 -1.19 -5.86 -6.46
N PRO A 68 -0.62 -7.06 -6.20
CA PRO A 68 -0.76 -7.72 -4.90
C PRO A 68 -0.20 -6.88 -3.74
N THR A 69 0.89 -6.15 -3.95
CA THR A 69 1.46 -5.24 -2.95
C THR A 69 0.45 -4.16 -2.59
N LEU A 70 -0.17 -3.53 -3.61
CA LEU A 70 -1.19 -2.52 -3.37
C LEU A 70 -2.40 -3.11 -2.64
N GLU A 71 -2.92 -4.24 -3.09
CA GLU A 71 -4.05 -4.91 -2.43
C GLU A 71 -3.72 -5.25 -0.97
N GLN A 72 -2.50 -5.69 -0.68
CA GLN A 72 -2.02 -5.96 0.68
C GLN A 72 -1.98 -4.70 1.54
N VAL A 73 -1.44 -3.59 1.02
CA VAL A 73 -1.44 -2.30 1.73
C VAL A 73 -2.87 -1.83 1.99
N PHE A 74 -3.74 -1.80 0.98
CA PHE A 74 -5.13 -1.39 1.13
C PHE A 74 -5.88 -2.28 2.14
N ARG A 75 -5.59 -3.58 2.16
CA ARG A 75 -6.16 -4.53 3.13
C ARG A 75 -5.64 -4.27 4.55
N ALA A 76 -4.36 -3.95 4.71
CA ALA A 76 -3.75 -3.65 6.01
C ALA A 76 -4.32 -2.38 6.65
N PHE A 77 -4.65 -1.37 5.85
CA PHE A 77 -5.37 -0.17 6.31
C PHE A 77 -6.90 -0.36 6.35
N ARG A 78 -7.39 -1.61 6.23
CA ARG A 78 -8.81 -2.01 6.18
C ARG A 78 -9.68 -1.12 5.28
N TYR A 79 -9.10 -0.59 4.21
CA TYR A 79 -9.80 0.31 3.31
C TYR A 79 -10.69 -0.54 2.39
N ARG A 80 -11.86 -0.93 2.91
CA ARG A 80 -12.93 -1.58 2.19
C ARG A 80 -13.57 -0.55 1.26
N GLN A 81 -12.88 -0.13 0.21
CA GLN A 81 -13.53 0.63 -0.84
C GLN A 81 -13.89 -0.31 -1.99
N GLY A 82 -15.20 -0.41 -2.22
CA GLY A 82 -15.72 -0.96 -3.46
C GLY A 82 -15.17 -0.18 -4.65
N TYR A 83 -14.56 -0.95 -5.56
CA TYR A 83 -14.39 -0.72 -6.99
C TYR A 83 -13.50 0.43 -7.51
N SER A 84 -12.70 0.06 -8.53
CA SER A 84 -11.88 0.87 -9.46
C SER A 84 -10.86 1.85 -8.87
N VAL A 85 -9.76 1.29 -8.33
CA VAL A 85 -8.54 2.05 -7.99
C VAL A 85 -7.37 1.75 -8.95
N PHE A 86 -7.51 0.72 -9.78
CA PHE A 86 -6.50 0.23 -10.71
C PHE A 86 -6.96 0.50 -12.14
N LYS A 87 -6.09 1.06 -12.98
CA LYS A 87 -6.29 1.26 -14.42
C LYS A 87 -5.24 0.49 -15.20
#